data_AF-A0A524LZC5-F1
#
_entry.id   AF-A0A524LZC5-F1
#
_cell.length_a   1.000
_cell.length_b   1.000
_cell.length_c   1.000
_cell.angle_alpha   90.00
_cell.angle_beta   90.00
_cell.angle_gamma   90.00
#
_symmetry.space_group_name_H-M   'P 1'
#
loop_
_entity.id
_entity.type
_entity.pdbx_description
1 polymer ?
#
loop_
_entity_poly.entity_id
_entity_poly.type
_entity_poly.pdbx_seq_one_letter_code
_entity_poly.pdbx_strand_id
1 'polypeptide(L)'
;MIMRTMECTTEISIGLRRTPKEALIAALSRLATSIDIPEKVSQILIKPSIYDPVLVGNTDPELVRAIARTFGNLGKVSIIESDNPLRTTNEAFEKMGYTELATDNVELVNLSEISRQEVK
;
A
#
# COMPACT_ATOMS: atom_id res chain seq x y z
N MET A 1 -26.37 -32.27 -22.11
CA MET A 1 -25.61 -31.68 -20.97
C MET A 1 -25.12 -30.32 -21.44
N ILE A 2 -25.74 -29.23 -20.98
CA ILE A 2 -25.41 -27.86 -21.41
C ILE A 2 -24.51 -27.25 -20.33
N MET A 3 -23.24 -26.99 -20.66
CA MET A 3 -22.37 -26.17 -19.82
C MET A 3 -22.94 -24.75 -19.79
N ARG A 4 -23.43 -24.31 -18.63
CA ARG A 4 -23.65 -22.89 -18.35
C ARG A 4 -22.27 -22.26 -18.13
N THR A 5 -21.82 -21.44 -19.07
CA THR A 5 -20.78 -20.44 -18.83
C THR A 5 -21.32 -19.44 -17.80
N MET A 6 -20.80 -19.47 -16.56
CA MET A 6 -21.00 -18.37 -15.63
C MET A 6 -20.18 -17.19 -16.15
N GLU A 7 -20.86 -16.21 -16.73
CA GLU A 7 -20.27 -14.92 -17.06
C GLU A 7 -20.00 -14.18 -15.74
N CYS A 8 -18.75 -14.18 -15.28
CA CYS A 8 -18.32 -13.30 -14.19
C CYS A 8 -18.26 -11.87 -14.75
N THR A 9 -19.34 -11.13 -14.64
CA THR A 9 -19.34 -9.68 -14.86
C THR A 9 -18.75 -9.01 -13.63
N THR A 10 -17.48 -8.58 -13.71
CA THR A 10 -16.89 -7.69 -12.71
C THR A 10 -17.51 -6.30 -12.88
N GLU A 11 -18.47 -5.94 -12.03
CA GLU A 11 -18.95 -4.55 -11.97
C GLU A 11 -17.85 -3.65 -11.38
N ILE A 12 -17.23 -2.83 -12.23
CA ILE A 12 -16.29 -1.79 -11.81
C ILE A 12 -17.06 -0.50 -11.60
N SER A 13 -17.40 -0.18 -10.35
CA SER A 13 -17.92 1.15 -10.00
C SER A 13 -16.76 2.12 -9.82
N ILE A 14 -16.58 3.04 -10.78
CA ILE A 14 -15.63 4.16 -10.65
C ILE A 14 -16.33 5.30 -9.93
N GLY A 15 -16.17 5.37 -8.62
CA GLY A 15 -16.56 6.54 -7.83
C GLY A 15 -15.42 7.56 -7.82
N LEU A 16 -15.59 8.69 -8.50
CA LEU A 16 -14.70 9.84 -8.31
C LEU A 16 -14.89 10.36 -6.88
N ARG A 17 -14.00 9.99 -5.97
CA ARG A 17 -13.96 10.52 -4.60
C ARG A 17 -13.12 11.78 -4.57
N ARG A 18 -13.47 12.73 -3.69
CA ARG A 18 -12.85 14.07 -3.68
C ARG A 18 -11.47 14.05 -3.03
N THR A 19 -11.20 13.08 -2.15
CA THR A 19 -9.92 12.94 -1.45
C THR A 19 -9.50 11.47 -1.30
N PRO A 20 -8.18 11.19 -1.17
CA PRO A 20 -7.68 9.84 -0.88
C PRO A 20 -8.26 9.24 0.40
N LYS A 21 -8.53 10.07 1.42
CA LYS A 21 -9.18 9.64 2.67
C LYS A 21 -10.60 9.12 2.44
N GLU A 22 -11.41 9.84 1.66
CA GLU A 22 -12.76 9.37 1.29
C GLU A 22 -12.70 8.07 0.49
N ALA A 23 -11.74 7.96 -0.44
CA ALA A 23 -11.52 6.74 -1.21
C ALA A 23 -11.18 5.56 -0.30
N LEU A 24 -10.27 5.76 0.67
CA LEU A 24 -9.87 4.73 1.63
C LEU A 24 -11.06 4.28 2.49
N ILE A 25 -11.84 5.20 3.06
CA ILE A 25 -13.02 4.87 3.88
C ILE A 25 -14.03 4.05 3.07
N ALA A 26 -14.32 4.48 1.84
CA ALA A 26 -15.25 3.78 0.97
C ALA A 26 -14.73 2.39 0.54
N ALA A 27 -13.42 2.22 0.38
CA ALA A 27 -12.82 0.92 0.09
C ALA A 27 -12.92 -0.01 1.30
N LEU A 28 -12.55 0.47 2.49
CA LEU A 28 -12.64 -0.29 3.74
C LEU A 28 -14.08 -0.73 4.05
N SER A 29 -15.08 0.10 3.75
CA SER A 29 -16.50 -0.25 3.95
C SER A 29 -17.02 -1.35 3.01
N ARG A 30 -16.28 -1.70 1.96
CA ARG A 30 -16.65 -2.74 0.98
C ARG A 30 -15.96 -4.08 1.24
N LEU A 31 -15.16 -4.19 2.29
CA LEU A 31 -14.53 -5.45 2.64
C LEU A 31 -15.61 -6.49 3.00
N ALA A 32 -15.52 -7.68 2.41
CA ALA A 32 -16.46 -8.76 2.68
C ALA A 32 -16.37 -9.27 4.13
N THR A 33 -15.21 -9.08 4.76
CA THR A 33 -14.93 -9.38 6.16
C THR A 33 -14.32 -8.16 6.83
N SER A 34 -14.68 -7.91 8.08
CA SER A 34 -14.00 -6.91 8.90
C SER A 34 -12.52 -7.24 9.01
N ILE A 35 -11.68 -6.20 9.04
CA ILE A 35 -10.26 -6.36 9.36
C ILE A 35 -10.18 -6.73 10.84
N ASP A 36 -9.65 -7.91 11.14
CA ASP A 36 -9.30 -8.30 12.50
C ASP A 36 -7.97 -7.63 12.87
N ILE A 37 -8.03 -6.65 13.76
CA ILE A 37 -6.85 -5.89 14.22
C ILE A 37 -6.43 -6.48 15.56
N PRO A 38 -5.22 -7.06 15.68
CA PRO A 38 -4.72 -7.59 16.95
C PRO A 38 -4.73 -6.52 18.05
N GLU A 39 -4.99 -6.92 19.30
CA GLU A 39 -4.99 -5.98 20.46
C GLU A 39 -3.66 -5.23 20.63
N LYS A 40 -2.56 -5.84 20.21
CA LYS A 40 -1.20 -5.27 20.29
C LYS A 40 -0.51 -5.38 18.95
N VAL A 41 -0.59 -4.31 18.17
CA VAL A 41 0.19 -4.16 16.94
C VAL A 41 1.49 -3.45 17.31
N SER A 42 2.64 -4.05 17.04
CA SER A 42 3.94 -3.37 17.22
C SER A 42 4.32 -2.56 15.99
N GLN A 43 3.90 -3.02 14.81
CA GLN A 43 4.33 -2.47 13.53
C GLN A 43 3.25 -2.66 12.46
N ILE A 44 3.15 -1.68 11.57
CA ILE A 44 2.32 -1.70 10.37
C ILE A 44 3.23 -1.61 9.16
N LEU A 45 3.05 -2.54 8.23
CA LEU A 45 3.79 -2.56 6.98
C LEU A 45 2.88 -2.10 5.85
N ILE A 46 3.27 -1.03 5.16
CA ILE A 46 2.58 -0.56 3.96
C ILE A 46 3.49 -0.84 2.77
N LYS A 47 3.07 -1.75 1.88
CA LYS A 47 3.77 -2.02 0.63
C LYS A 47 3.04 -1.31 -0.52
N PRO A 48 3.46 -0.11 -0.93
CA PRO A 48 2.94 0.49 -2.15
C PRO A 48 3.36 -0.34 -3.36
N SER A 49 2.64 -0.18 -4.47
CA SER A 49 3.10 -0.64 -5.77
C SER A 49 3.79 0.53 -6.46
N ILE A 50 5.11 0.52 -6.50
CA ILE A 50 5.91 1.48 -7.28
C ILE A 50 6.63 0.65 -8.35
N TYR A 51 6.28 0.78 -9.62
CA TYR A 51 6.91 -0.03 -10.67
C TYR A 51 8.01 0.77 -11.37
N ASP A 52 7.61 1.72 -12.20
CA ASP A 52 8.45 2.72 -12.86
C ASP A 52 7.83 4.10 -12.55
N PRO A 53 8.54 5.01 -11.84
CA PRO A 53 8.05 6.34 -11.49
C PRO A 53 7.54 7.17 -12.67
N VAL A 54 7.95 6.85 -13.91
CA VAL A 54 7.53 7.55 -15.12
C VAL A 54 6.20 7.03 -15.68
N LEU A 55 5.79 5.81 -15.30
CA LEU A 55 4.59 5.16 -15.83
C LEU A 55 3.36 5.39 -14.93
N VAL A 56 2.18 5.22 -15.53
CA VAL A 56 0.91 5.20 -14.78
C VAL A 56 0.76 3.90 -13.98
N GLY A 57 -0.01 3.95 -12.89
CA GLY A 57 -0.30 2.77 -12.06
C GLY A 57 0.52 2.66 -10.77
N ASN A 58 1.44 3.61 -10.53
CA ASN A 58 2.10 3.72 -9.23
C ASN A 58 1.09 4.12 -8.14
N THR A 59 1.32 3.64 -6.92
CA THR A 59 0.54 4.04 -5.76
C THR A 59 0.84 5.49 -5.41
N ASP A 60 -0.20 6.31 -5.31
CA ASP A 60 -0.11 7.72 -4.95
C ASP A 60 0.40 7.87 -3.49
N PRO A 61 1.44 8.70 -3.24
CA PRO A 61 1.95 8.97 -1.89
C PRO A 61 0.88 9.48 -0.92
N GLU A 62 -0.10 10.26 -1.37
CA GLU A 62 -1.17 10.78 -0.52
C GLU A 62 -2.16 9.69 -0.10
N LEU A 63 -2.35 8.65 -0.91
CA LEU A 63 -3.08 7.46 -0.49
C LEU A 63 -2.30 6.73 0.62
N VAL A 64 -0.99 6.56 0.45
CA VAL A 64 -0.13 5.96 1.47
C VAL A 64 -0.13 6.78 2.76
N ARG A 65 -0.10 8.11 2.65
CA ARG A 65 -0.25 9.04 3.80
C ARG A 65 -1.58 8.84 4.51
N ALA A 66 -2.68 8.69 3.76
CA ALA A 66 -4.00 8.46 4.34
C ALA A 66 -4.06 7.11 5.09
N ILE A 67 -3.44 6.06 4.55
CA ILE A 67 -3.35 4.75 5.20
C ILE A 67 -2.50 4.86 6.47
N ALA A 68 -1.29 5.45 6.38
CA ALA A 68 -0.39 5.63 7.51
C ALA A 68 -1.04 6.42 8.66
N ARG A 69 -1.81 7.47 8.34
CA ARG A 69 -2.58 8.24 9.36
C ARG A 69 -3.73 7.44 9.97
N THR A 70 -4.37 6.58 9.18
CA THR A 70 -5.53 5.80 9.63
C THR A 70 -5.12 4.71 10.62
N PHE A 71 -3.97 4.06 10.38
CA PHE A 71 -3.51 2.95 11.20
C PHE A 71 -2.37 3.31 12.15
N GLY A 72 -1.69 4.46 11.97
CA GLY A 72 -0.46 4.79 12.69
C GLY A 72 -0.59 4.97 14.22
N ASN A 73 -1.81 5.01 14.76
CA ASN A 73 -2.05 4.95 16.20
C ASN A 73 -1.94 3.53 16.78
N LEU A 74 -1.94 2.50 15.94
CA LEU A 74 -1.84 1.10 16.36
C LEU A 74 -0.39 0.66 16.57
N GLY A 75 0.58 1.29 15.90
CA GLY A 75 1.99 0.93 15.99
C GLY A 75 2.87 1.73 15.02
N LYS A 76 4.18 1.46 15.03
CA LYS A 76 5.14 2.13 14.12
C LYS A 76 4.82 1.76 12.67
N VAL A 77 4.85 2.72 11.75
CA VAL A 77 4.58 2.47 10.33
C VAL A 77 5.88 2.36 9.55
N SER A 78 6.02 1.31 8.75
CA SER A 78 7.11 1.16 7.78
C SER A 78 6.52 1.06 6.38
N ILE A 79 6.91 1.99 5.51
CA ILE A 79 6.58 1.95 4.08
C ILE A 79 7.71 1.19 3.39
N ILE A 80 7.39 0.01 2.88
CA ILE A 80 8.38 -0.97 2.42
C ILE A 80 8.33 -1.14 0.91
N GLU A 81 9.49 -1.20 0.26
CA GLU A 81 9.60 -1.58 -1.14
C GLU A 81 10.94 -2.31 -1.38
N SER A 82 11.03 -3.01 -2.50
CA SER A 82 12.25 -3.68 -2.97
C SER A 82 12.71 -3.10 -4.29
N ASP A 83 14.01 -3.19 -4.55
CA ASP A 83 14.58 -2.86 -5.84
C ASP A 83 13.96 -3.76 -6.92
N ASN A 84 13.95 -3.24 -8.15
CA ASN A 84 13.55 -4.02 -9.32
C ASN A 84 14.58 -3.80 -10.46
N PRO A 85 14.50 -4.55 -11.57
CA PRO A 85 15.49 -4.44 -12.64
C PRO A 85 15.64 -3.05 -13.27
N LEU A 86 14.67 -2.15 -13.08
CA LEU A 86 14.63 -0.84 -13.69
C LEU A 86 15.10 0.28 -12.75
N ARG A 87 15.03 0.08 -11.43
CA ARG A 87 15.28 1.14 -10.43
C ARG A 87 15.59 0.58 -9.04
N THR A 88 16.27 1.40 -8.24
CA THR A 88 16.37 1.15 -6.79
C THR A 88 15.11 1.61 -6.06
N THR A 89 14.90 1.13 -4.84
CA THR A 89 13.82 1.57 -3.95
C THR A 89 14.00 3.02 -3.54
N ASN A 90 15.22 3.41 -3.17
CA ASN A 90 15.52 4.77 -2.71
C ASN A 90 15.23 5.80 -3.83
N GLU A 91 15.62 5.48 -5.06
CA GLU A 91 15.29 6.29 -6.24
C GLU A 91 13.77 6.40 -6.46
N ALA A 92 13.05 5.28 -6.29
CA ALA A 92 11.59 5.27 -6.41
C ALA A 92 10.94 6.18 -5.37
N PHE A 93 11.37 6.08 -4.12
CA PHE A 93 10.82 6.89 -3.04
C PHE A 93 11.11 8.38 -3.25
N GLU A 94 12.32 8.72 -3.67
CA GLU A 94 12.69 10.11 -3.96
C GLU A 94 11.88 10.68 -5.13
N LYS A 95 11.87 10.01 -6.28
CA LYS A 95 11.18 10.49 -7.50
C LYS A 95 9.67 10.62 -7.32
N MET A 96 9.07 9.75 -6.50
CA MET A 96 7.64 9.75 -6.24
C MET A 96 7.23 10.63 -5.06
N GLY A 97 8.17 11.28 -4.35
CA GLY A 97 7.86 12.16 -3.21
C GLY A 97 7.50 11.42 -1.91
N TYR A 98 7.86 10.14 -1.78
CA TYR A 98 7.64 9.38 -0.55
C TYR A 98 8.53 9.83 0.61
N THR A 99 9.66 10.48 0.31
CA THR A 99 10.57 11.05 1.33
C THR A 99 9.85 12.02 2.27
N GLU A 100 8.81 12.72 1.79
CA GLU A 100 7.96 13.62 2.59
C GLU A 100 6.99 12.89 3.54
N LEU A 101 6.91 11.56 3.45
CA LEU A 101 6.11 10.73 4.36
C LEU A 101 6.90 10.32 5.60
N ALA A 102 8.23 10.43 5.57
CA ALA A 102 9.10 10.05 6.69
C ALA A 102 8.89 10.99 7.89
N THR A 103 8.64 10.42 9.05
CA THR A 103 8.44 11.12 10.33
C THR A 103 8.94 10.23 11.48
N ASP A 104 8.91 10.71 12.73
CA ASP A 104 9.30 9.91 13.89
C ASP A 104 8.52 8.57 14.02
N ASN A 105 7.30 8.50 13.47
CA ASN A 105 6.45 7.31 13.51
C ASN A 105 6.30 6.59 12.16
N VAL A 106 6.92 7.11 11.09
CA VAL A 106 6.83 6.57 9.73
C VAL A 106 8.23 6.48 9.12
N GLU A 107 8.68 5.27 8.81
CA GLU A 107 9.97 5.06 8.14
C GLU A 107 9.80 4.51 6.72
N LEU A 108 10.76 4.84 5.85
CA LEU A 108 10.89 4.24 4.52
C LEU A 108 11.94 3.13 4.57
N VAL A 109 11.61 1.95 4.03
CA VAL A 109 12.47 0.77 4.13
C VAL A 109 12.72 0.17 2.76
N ASN A 110 13.99 0.10 2.38
CA ASN A 110 14.45 -0.68 1.25
C ASN A 110 14.71 -2.13 1.67
N LEU A 111 13.83 -3.05 1.26
CA LEU A 111 13.96 -4.48 1.55
C LEU A 111 15.18 -5.12 0.88
N SER A 112 15.69 -4.54 -0.21
CA SER A 112 16.89 -5.06 -0.89
C SER A 112 18.17 -4.82 -0.09
N GLU A 113 18.17 -3.87 0.84
CA GLU A 113 19.32 -3.57 1.72
C GLU A 113 19.29 -4.38 3.02
N ILE A 114 18.21 -5.11 3.29
CA ILE A 114 18.08 -5.92 4.49
C ILE A 114 18.73 -7.29 4.27
N SER A 115 19.63 -7.66 5.17
CA SER A 115 20.21 -9.00 5.23
C SER A 115 19.11 -10.06 5.31
N ARG A 116 19.07 -10.97 4.33
CA ARG A 116 18.14 -12.11 4.34
C ARG A 116 18.44 -13.02 5.52
N GLN A 117 17.43 -13.34 6.30
CA GLN A 117 17.48 -14.44 7.27
C GLN A 117 16.81 -15.67 6.65
N GLU A 118 17.46 -16.82 6.75
CA GLU A 118 16.81 -18.09 6.42
C GLU A 118 15.72 -18.37 7.45
N VAL A 119 14.51 -18.64 6.96
CA VAL A 119 13.40 -19.09 7.80
C VAL A 119 13.65 -20.58 8.08
N LYS A 120 13.90 -20.91 9.34
CA LYS A 120 14.03 -22.30 9.81
C LYS A 120 12.67 -22.97 9.92
#